data_AF-A0A6D2KZU7-F1
#
_entry.id   AF-A0A6D2KZU7-F1
#
_cell.length_a   1.000
_cell.length_b   1.000
_cell.length_c   1.000
_cell.angle_alpha   90.00
_cell.angle_beta   90.00
_cell.angle_gamma   90.00
#
_symmetry.space_group_name_H-M   'P 1'
#
loop_
_entity.id
_entity.type
_entity.pdbx_description
1 polymer ?
#
loop_
_entity_poly.entity_id
_entity_poly.type
_entity_poly.pdbx_seq_one_letter_code
_entity_poly.pdbx_strand_id
1 'polypeptide(L)'
;MSKKKKGSDFNLLSLFLFLCGFIQTDASFGVGGGIGVGIGGGAGVGGGGVWVGGGNRNVVPVTAPNSVAYVALQAWKSAITEDPSGVLKTWVGSDVCSYKGVFCSGQSITAIDLNHANLKGAIVKDLAYLSDLNILHLNSNRFSGQIPDPFKSLVSLQELDLSNNRFSGSFPLVTIYIPNLVYLDLRFNNFSGFVPEALFNKRLDAILLNNNQFDGEIPRNLGNSPASVINLANNRFSGEIPTSFGLTGSRVREVLLLNNQLTGCIPESVGMFSELEVFDVSYNSLMGHVPDTISCLSAIEVLNLAHNRFSGEVPDLVCSLRNLLNLTVAFNFFSGISSECSRISFGFDFAGNCIPGRNMQRPQPDCSGYSGGALSCFRMPTQPLACAAISVGLRESFSHYRSSP
;
A
#
# COMPACT_ATOMS: atom_id res chain seq x y z
N MET A 1 -20.27 -21.18 30.41
CA MET A 1 -19.33 -21.75 29.42
C MET A 1 -19.31 -20.85 28.20
N SER A 2 -18.10 -20.48 27.78
CA SER A 2 -17.77 -19.32 26.95
C SER A 2 -18.28 -19.41 25.51
N LYS A 3 -18.99 -18.38 25.04
CA LYS A 3 -19.29 -18.15 23.61
C LYS A 3 -18.05 -17.52 22.98
N LYS A 4 -17.36 -18.26 22.12
CA LYS A 4 -16.30 -17.71 21.24
C LYS A 4 -16.92 -16.68 20.30
N LYS A 5 -16.40 -15.44 20.35
CA LYS A 5 -16.61 -14.40 19.35
C LYS A 5 -16.13 -14.93 17.99
N LYS A 6 -17.00 -14.89 16.98
CA LYS A 6 -16.58 -14.88 15.57
C LYS A 6 -15.87 -13.55 15.33
N GLY A 7 -14.56 -13.61 15.06
CA GLY A 7 -13.87 -12.50 14.39
C GLY A 7 -14.44 -12.37 12.99
N SER A 8 -14.57 -11.13 12.50
CA SER A 8 -14.90 -10.88 11.10
C SER A 8 -13.75 -11.40 10.25
N ASP A 9 -13.99 -12.49 9.51
CA ASP A 9 -13.15 -12.87 8.40
C ASP A 9 -13.25 -11.74 7.35
N PHE A 10 -12.19 -10.94 7.26
CA PHE A 10 -12.00 -9.97 6.20
C PHE A 10 -11.82 -10.76 4.90
N ASN A 11 -12.82 -10.71 4.01
CA ASN A 11 -12.67 -11.21 2.66
C ASN A 11 -11.74 -10.26 1.89
N LEU A 12 -10.45 -10.59 1.87
CA LEU A 12 -9.39 -9.95 1.07
C LEU A 12 -9.56 -10.13 -0.45
N LEU A 13 -10.62 -10.82 -0.90
CA LEU A 13 -10.89 -11.09 -2.32
C LEU A 13 -11.05 -9.83 -3.21
N SER A 14 -11.09 -8.63 -2.63
CA SER A 14 -11.28 -7.38 -3.39
C SER A 14 -9.98 -6.77 -3.94
N LEU A 15 -8.78 -7.29 -3.63
CA LEU A 15 -7.54 -6.82 -4.25
C LEU A 15 -7.22 -7.49 -5.60
N PHE A 16 -7.81 -8.66 -5.87
CA PHE A 16 -7.63 -9.41 -7.12
C PHE A 16 -8.19 -8.69 -8.37
N LEU A 17 -9.05 -7.68 -8.21
CA LEU A 17 -9.63 -6.93 -9.33
C LEU A 17 -8.81 -5.70 -9.77
N PHE A 18 -7.70 -5.38 -9.11
CA PHE A 18 -6.88 -4.20 -9.46
C PHE A 18 -5.56 -4.52 -10.18
N LEU A 19 -5.25 -5.80 -10.43
CA LEU A 19 -4.06 -6.21 -11.20
C LEU A 19 -4.26 -6.18 -12.73
N CYS A 20 -5.43 -5.75 -13.23
CA CYS A 20 -5.65 -5.53 -14.68
C CYS A 20 -6.54 -4.30 -14.92
N GLY A 21 -5.92 -3.13 -15.13
CA GLY A 21 -6.66 -1.97 -15.63
C GLY A 21 -5.86 -0.66 -15.65
N PHE A 22 -5.62 -0.16 -16.87
CA PHE A 22 -5.21 1.20 -17.23
C PHE A 22 -3.71 1.53 -17.24
N ILE A 23 -3.09 1.20 -18.38
CA ILE A 23 -2.16 2.12 -19.04
C ILE A 23 -3.01 3.27 -19.59
N GLN A 24 -3.08 4.41 -18.91
CA GLN A 24 -3.55 5.66 -19.52
C GLN A 24 -2.35 6.38 -20.12
N THR A 25 -2.28 6.37 -21.46
CA THR A 25 -1.46 7.29 -22.23
C THR A 25 -2.17 8.63 -22.29
N ASP A 26 -1.74 9.60 -21.49
CA ASP A 26 -2.21 10.99 -21.65
C ASP A 26 -1.36 11.70 -22.72
N ALA A 27 -1.94 11.83 -23.92
CA ALA A 27 -1.54 12.82 -24.91
C ALA A 27 -2.52 13.98 -24.84
N SER A 28 -2.10 15.10 -24.22
CA SER A 28 -2.90 16.33 -24.18
C SER A 28 -2.70 17.14 -25.46
N PHE A 29 -3.73 17.26 -26.28
CA PHE A 29 -3.86 18.32 -27.29
C PHE A 29 -4.58 19.52 -26.66
N GLY A 30 -3.92 20.69 -26.65
CA GLY A 30 -4.52 21.96 -26.24
C GLY A 30 -4.46 22.97 -27.39
N VAL A 31 -5.63 23.39 -27.89
CA VAL A 31 -5.79 24.55 -28.77
C VAL A 31 -6.98 25.38 -28.29
N GLY A 32 -6.80 26.71 -28.24
CA GLY A 32 -7.81 27.74 -27.97
C GLY A 32 -7.41 28.59 -26.75
N GLY A 33 -6.95 29.84 -26.84
CA GLY A 33 -7.26 30.89 -27.82
C GLY A 33 -8.45 31.72 -27.33
N GLY A 34 -8.20 32.84 -26.64
CA GLY A 34 -9.26 33.77 -26.26
C GLY A 34 -8.86 34.81 -25.21
N ILE A 35 -8.63 36.05 -25.66
CA ILE A 35 -8.31 37.26 -24.91
C ILE A 35 -9.60 37.90 -24.34
N GLY A 36 -9.54 38.54 -23.17
CA GLY A 36 -10.59 39.43 -22.69
C GLY A 36 -10.19 40.23 -21.45
N VAL A 37 -9.88 41.51 -21.64
CA VAL A 37 -9.55 42.54 -20.64
C VAL A 37 -10.83 43.09 -20.01
N GLY A 38 -10.80 43.42 -18.70
CA GLY A 38 -11.83 44.21 -18.04
C GLY A 38 -11.35 44.80 -16.71
N ILE A 39 -11.07 46.11 -16.72
CA ILE A 39 -10.71 46.95 -15.56
C ILE A 39 -12.00 47.41 -14.88
N GLY A 40 -12.00 47.53 -13.55
CA GLY A 40 -13.05 48.26 -12.81
C GLY A 40 -12.77 48.32 -11.31
N GLY A 41 -12.20 49.43 -10.86
CA GLY A 41 -12.05 49.76 -9.43
C GLY A 41 -13.35 50.28 -8.81
N GLY A 42 -13.41 50.24 -7.48
CA GLY A 42 -14.48 50.86 -6.69
C GLY A 42 -14.23 50.70 -5.19
N ALA A 43 -13.96 51.83 -4.53
CA ALA A 43 -13.80 51.98 -3.09
C ALA A 43 -15.14 52.40 -2.43
N GLY A 44 -15.27 52.14 -1.12
CA GLY A 44 -16.37 52.62 -0.24
C GLY A 44 -16.52 51.65 0.95
N VAL A 45 -15.92 51.87 2.14
CA VAL A 45 -16.24 52.81 3.24
C VAL A 45 -17.68 52.68 3.81
N GLY A 46 -17.77 52.23 5.08
CA GLY A 46 -18.61 52.88 6.10
C GLY A 46 -19.86 52.15 6.63
N GLY A 47 -19.94 52.06 7.97
CA GLY A 47 -21.18 51.88 8.77
C GLY A 47 -21.27 50.49 9.43
N GLY A 48 -21.17 50.29 10.75
CA GLY A 48 -21.48 51.19 11.85
C GLY A 48 -22.97 51.16 12.18
N GLY A 49 -23.42 50.14 12.91
CA GLY A 49 -24.83 49.98 13.32
C GLY A 49 -24.96 49.16 14.60
N VAL A 50 -25.01 49.86 15.74
CA VAL A 50 -25.40 49.33 17.05
C VAL A 50 -26.93 49.17 17.08
N TRP A 51 -27.41 47.98 17.44
CA TRP A 51 -28.83 47.73 17.73
C TRP A 51 -28.99 47.42 19.22
N VAL A 52 -29.74 48.29 19.91
CA VAL A 52 -30.30 48.06 21.26
C VAL A 52 -31.81 48.02 21.10
N GLY A 53 -32.45 46.92 21.55
CA GLY A 53 -33.91 46.81 21.55
C GLY A 53 -34.44 45.48 22.06
N GLY A 54 -34.75 45.44 23.37
CA GLY A 54 -36.03 44.96 23.93
C GLY A 54 -36.46 43.50 23.71
N GLY A 55 -36.46 42.74 24.81
CA GLY A 55 -36.88 41.35 24.94
C GLY A 55 -38.24 40.94 24.37
N ASN A 56 -38.29 39.69 23.92
CA ASN A 56 -39.48 38.86 23.96
C ASN A 56 -39.12 37.51 24.60
N ARG A 57 -39.80 37.15 25.70
CA ARG A 57 -39.60 35.89 26.42
C ARG A 57 -40.33 34.78 25.68
N ASN A 58 -39.61 34.11 24.80
CA ASN A 58 -39.74 32.68 24.49
C ASN A 58 -38.43 32.24 23.85
N VAL A 59 -37.37 32.33 24.65
CA VAL A 59 -36.10 31.66 24.35
C VAL A 59 -36.34 30.19 24.66
N VAL A 60 -36.71 29.42 23.64
CA VAL A 60 -36.32 28.01 23.62
C VAL A 60 -34.83 28.01 23.95
N PRO A 61 -34.36 27.25 24.95
CA PRO A 61 -32.93 27.20 25.20
C PRO A 61 -32.29 26.65 23.93
N VAL A 62 -31.69 27.54 23.13
CA VAL A 62 -30.70 27.17 22.13
C VAL A 62 -29.54 26.65 22.97
N THR A 63 -29.59 25.37 23.29
CA THR A 63 -28.44 24.64 23.79
C THR A 63 -27.34 24.88 22.77
N ALA A 64 -26.33 25.65 23.19
CA ALA A 64 -25.12 25.86 22.42
C ALA A 64 -24.63 24.50 21.87
N PRO A 65 -24.10 24.44 20.64
CA PRO A 65 -23.63 23.17 20.08
C PRO A 65 -22.29 22.83 20.74
N ASN A 66 -22.37 22.36 21.99
CA ASN A 66 -21.24 22.07 22.88
C ASN A 66 -20.80 20.60 22.79
N SER A 67 -21.15 19.87 21.72
CA SER A 67 -20.53 18.56 21.51
C SER A 67 -19.15 18.78 20.90
N VAL A 68 -18.11 18.22 21.52
CA VAL A 68 -16.73 18.22 21.02
C VAL A 68 -16.67 17.76 19.56
N ALA A 69 -17.52 16.78 19.21
CA ALA A 69 -17.69 16.29 17.86
C ALA A 69 -18.17 17.36 16.87
N TYR A 70 -19.18 18.16 17.24
CA TYR A 70 -19.66 19.26 16.41
C TYR A 70 -18.53 20.26 16.14
N VAL A 71 -17.80 20.67 17.18
CA VAL A 71 -16.69 21.63 17.03
C VAL A 71 -15.62 21.09 16.09
N ALA A 72 -15.22 19.82 16.26
CA ALA A 72 -14.23 19.17 15.40
C ALA A 72 -14.67 19.10 13.94
N LEU A 73 -15.92 18.68 13.68
CA LEU A 73 -16.44 18.57 12.32
C LEU A 73 -16.65 19.93 11.65
N GLN A 74 -17.07 20.95 12.39
CA GLN A 74 -17.20 22.31 11.82
C GLN A 74 -15.84 22.96 11.56
N ALA A 75 -14.84 22.70 12.41
CA ALA A 75 -13.46 23.10 12.14
C ALA A 75 -12.95 22.43 10.85
N TRP A 76 -13.21 21.14 10.68
CA TRP A 76 -12.80 20.42 9.47
C TRP A 76 -13.56 20.88 8.23
N LYS A 77 -14.88 21.07 8.32
CA LYS A 77 -15.71 21.65 7.25
C LYS A 77 -15.14 22.98 6.78
N SER A 78 -14.66 23.82 7.71
CA SER A 78 -14.05 25.13 7.39
C SER A 78 -12.69 25.01 6.68
N ALA A 79 -11.98 23.90 6.86
CA ALA A 79 -10.74 23.60 6.16
C ALA A 79 -10.96 22.94 4.78
N ILE A 80 -12.21 22.62 4.43
CA ILE A 80 -12.59 22.10 3.12
C ILE A 80 -13.02 23.27 2.23
N THR A 81 -12.24 23.48 1.17
CA THR A 81 -12.34 24.62 0.26
C THR A 81 -13.22 24.35 -0.96
N GLU A 82 -13.35 23.10 -1.39
CA GLU A 82 -14.24 22.70 -2.48
C GLU A 82 -14.98 21.42 -2.13
N ASP A 83 -16.30 21.42 -2.31
CA ASP A 83 -17.20 20.27 -2.14
C ASP A 83 -18.12 20.12 -3.37
N PRO A 84 -17.60 19.55 -4.49
CA PRO A 84 -18.38 19.41 -5.72
C PRO A 84 -19.59 18.48 -5.58
N SER A 85 -19.50 17.48 -4.70
CA SER A 85 -20.57 16.51 -4.46
C SER A 85 -21.65 17.04 -3.52
N GLY A 86 -21.39 18.15 -2.82
CA GLY A 86 -22.29 18.74 -1.85
C GLY A 86 -22.50 17.88 -0.60
N VAL A 87 -21.57 16.98 -0.28
CA VAL A 87 -21.69 16.06 0.87
C VAL A 87 -21.79 16.82 2.19
N LEU A 88 -21.07 17.95 2.31
CA LEU A 88 -21.00 18.77 3.51
C LEU A 88 -22.23 19.68 3.69
N LYS A 89 -23.19 19.68 2.76
CA LYS A 89 -24.45 20.43 2.90
C LYS A 89 -25.26 19.97 4.11
N THR A 90 -25.14 18.68 4.46
CA THR A 90 -25.80 18.09 5.64
C THR A 90 -25.11 18.40 6.96
N TRP A 91 -23.88 18.94 6.93
CA TRP A 91 -23.08 19.20 8.12
C TRP A 91 -23.49 20.51 8.79
N VAL A 92 -24.73 20.60 9.26
CA VAL A 92 -25.34 21.79 9.86
C VAL A 92 -26.18 21.36 11.07
N GLY A 93 -26.14 22.14 12.15
CA GLY A 93 -26.87 21.84 13.38
C GLY A 93 -26.14 20.85 14.29
N SER A 94 -26.65 20.64 15.51
CA SER A 94 -25.99 19.87 16.56
C SER A 94 -26.06 18.35 16.40
N ASP A 95 -26.96 17.85 15.55
CA ASP A 95 -27.10 16.41 15.29
C ASP A 95 -26.05 15.91 14.29
N VAL A 96 -24.81 15.76 14.77
CA VAL A 96 -23.66 15.32 13.97
C VAL A 96 -23.82 13.93 13.37
N CYS A 97 -24.69 13.08 13.93
CA CYS A 97 -24.92 11.72 13.43
C CYS A 97 -25.84 11.71 12.19
N SER A 98 -26.51 12.82 11.90
CA SER A 98 -27.26 13.02 10.65
C SER A 98 -26.38 13.47 9.47
N TYR A 99 -25.11 13.79 9.74
CA TYR A 99 -24.19 14.29 8.73
C TYR A 99 -23.84 13.17 7.75
N LYS A 100 -23.95 13.45 6.45
CA LYS A 100 -23.58 12.50 5.41
C LYS A 100 -22.09 12.15 5.53
N GLY A 101 -21.80 10.86 5.57
CA GLY A 101 -20.45 10.32 5.75
C GLY A 101 -19.98 10.22 7.21
N VAL A 102 -20.81 10.61 8.19
CA VAL A 102 -20.52 10.43 9.61
C VAL A 102 -21.39 9.31 10.16
N PHE A 103 -20.79 8.37 10.87
CA PHE A 103 -21.47 7.22 11.45
C PHE A 103 -21.21 7.17 12.95
N CYS A 104 -22.28 6.98 13.72
CA CYS A 104 -22.25 6.97 15.17
C CYS A 104 -22.63 5.61 15.75
N SER A 105 -22.09 5.32 16.93
CA SER A 105 -22.61 4.30 17.84
C SER A 105 -23.08 5.00 19.11
N GLY A 106 -24.40 5.05 19.30
CA GLY A 106 -25.00 5.92 20.31
C GLY A 106 -24.75 7.40 19.98
N GLN A 107 -24.07 8.12 20.87
CA GLN A 107 -23.75 9.55 20.69
C GLN A 107 -22.30 9.80 20.22
N SER A 108 -21.50 8.75 20.08
CA SER A 108 -20.09 8.85 19.69
C SER A 108 -19.92 8.59 18.20
N ILE A 109 -19.11 9.41 17.54
CA ILE A 109 -18.69 9.18 16.15
C ILE A 109 -17.68 8.04 16.13
N THR A 110 -18.03 6.96 15.43
CA THR A 110 -17.18 5.77 15.32
C THR A 110 -16.59 5.59 13.93
N ALA A 111 -17.19 6.19 12.90
CA ALA A 111 -16.60 6.17 11.56
C ALA A 111 -16.90 7.47 10.81
N ILE A 112 -15.94 7.86 9.97
CA ILE A 112 -16.11 8.88 8.94
C ILE A 112 -15.70 8.23 7.62
N ASP A 113 -16.63 8.19 6.68
CA ASP A 113 -16.39 7.72 5.30
C ASP A 113 -16.85 8.82 4.33
N LEU A 114 -15.87 9.43 3.67
CA LEU A 114 -16.06 10.43 2.61
C LEU A 114 -15.42 9.98 1.30
N ASN A 115 -15.37 8.67 1.06
CA ASN A 115 -14.81 8.11 -0.16
C ASN A 115 -15.49 8.70 -1.41
N HIS A 116 -14.70 9.00 -2.44
CA HIS A 116 -15.14 9.51 -3.74
C HIS A 116 -15.93 10.84 -3.72
N ALA A 117 -15.83 11.62 -2.62
CA ALA A 117 -16.55 12.89 -2.50
C ALA A 117 -15.90 14.06 -3.26
N ASN A 118 -14.69 13.87 -3.81
CA ASN A 118 -13.89 14.86 -4.55
C ASN A 118 -13.64 16.16 -3.75
N LEU A 119 -13.58 16.05 -2.42
CA LEU A 119 -13.37 17.16 -1.49
C LEU A 119 -11.94 17.69 -1.58
N LYS A 120 -11.77 19.01 -1.61
CA LYS A 120 -10.43 19.64 -1.58
C LYS A 120 -10.25 20.41 -0.29
N GLY A 121 -9.17 20.14 0.43
CA GLY A 121 -8.85 20.82 1.67
C GLY A 121 -7.69 20.18 2.41
N ALA A 122 -7.69 20.32 3.74
CA ALA A 122 -6.71 19.69 4.62
C ALA A 122 -7.42 18.92 5.75
N ILE A 123 -6.72 17.94 6.33
CA ILE A 123 -7.13 17.29 7.58
C ILE A 123 -6.72 18.22 8.74
N VAL A 124 -7.66 18.49 9.65
CA VAL A 124 -7.41 19.37 10.81
C VAL A 124 -7.09 18.57 12.07
N LYS A 125 -6.30 19.18 12.96
CA LYS A 125 -5.93 18.58 14.26
C LYS A 125 -7.14 18.27 15.15
N ASP A 126 -8.22 19.04 15.01
CA ASP A 126 -9.42 18.94 15.84
C ASP A 126 -10.14 17.60 15.69
N LEU A 127 -9.94 16.88 14.58
CA LEU A 127 -10.44 15.51 14.42
C LEU A 127 -9.86 14.55 15.46
N ALA A 128 -8.70 14.86 16.06
CA ALA A 128 -8.14 14.07 17.15
C ALA A 128 -8.99 14.09 18.44
N TYR A 129 -9.94 15.02 18.56
CA TYR A 129 -10.91 15.05 19.66
C TYR A 129 -12.00 13.97 19.54
N LEU A 130 -12.12 13.31 18.38
CA LEU A 130 -13.03 12.21 18.15
C LEU A 130 -12.43 10.91 18.69
N SER A 131 -12.31 10.78 20.02
CA SER A 131 -11.59 9.66 20.67
C SER A 131 -12.13 8.26 20.35
N ASP A 132 -13.40 8.17 19.97
CA ASP A 132 -14.09 6.92 19.64
C ASP A 132 -14.04 6.59 18.13
N LEU A 133 -13.40 7.45 17.32
CA LEU A 133 -13.26 7.25 15.89
C LEU A 133 -12.41 6.00 15.63
N ASN A 134 -13.04 5.00 15.01
CA ASN A 134 -12.44 3.71 14.66
C ASN A 134 -11.99 3.69 13.19
N ILE A 135 -12.81 4.27 12.31
CA ILE A 135 -12.60 4.24 10.87
C ILE A 135 -12.55 5.67 10.32
N LEU A 136 -11.49 5.99 9.58
CA LEU A 136 -11.40 7.21 8.79
C LEU A 136 -11.04 6.84 7.35
N HIS A 137 -12.02 6.90 6.46
CA HIS A 137 -11.87 6.61 5.04
C HIS A 137 -12.08 7.87 4.20
N LEU A 138 -11.04 8.26 3.46
CA LEU A 138 -10.97 9.48 2.65
C LEU A 138 -10.50 9.21 1.22
N ASN A 139 -10.63 7.98 0.73
CA ASN A 139 -10.23 7.57 -0.61
C ASN A 139 -10.80 8.50 -1.69
N SER A 140 -10.03 8.77 -2.75
CA SER A 140 -10.48 9.52 -3.93
C SER A 140 -11.03 10.91 -3.59
N ASN A 141 -10.22 11.67 -2.88
CA ASN A 141 -10.43 13.08 -2.60
C ASN A 141 -9.23 13.91 -3.08
N ARG A 142 -9.21 15.20 -2.74
CA ARG A 142 -8.15 16.15 -3.05
C ARG A 142 -7.60 16.77 -1.76
N PHE A 143 -7.57 16.00 -0.67
CA PHE A 143 -6.95 16.43 0.58
C PHE A 143 -5.43 16.54 0.40
N SER A 144 -4.84 17.54 1.03
CA SER A 144 -3.40 17.84 0.94
C SER A 144 -2.85 18.27 2.30
N GLY A 145 -1.53 18.47 2.36
CA GLY A 145 -0.82 18.81 3.60
C GLY A 145 -0.32 17.57 4.33
N GLN A 146 -0.10 17.71 5.65
CA GLN A 146 0.38 16.64 6.51
C GLN A 146 -0.75 16.08 7.38
N ILE A 147 -0.62 14.83 7.80
CA ILE A 147 -1.50 14.23 8.80
C ILE A 147 -1.16 14.85 10.17
N PRO A 148 -2.13 15.43 10.91
CA PRO A 148 -1.83 16.16 12.14
C PRO A 148 -1.24 15.27 13.24
N ASP A 149 -0.15 15.73 13.89
CA ASP A 149 0.48 15.03 15.03
C ASP A 149 -0.47 14.56 16.14
N PRO A 150 -1.56 15.30 16.47
CA PRO A 150 -2.53 14.83 17.47
C PRO A 150 -3.23 13.51 17.12
N PHE A 151 -3.19 13.02 15.88
CA PHE A 151 -3.80 11.73 15.52
C PHE A 151 -3.22 10.55 16.31
N LYS A 152 -2.01 10.69 16.88
CA LYS A 152 -1.45 9.69 17.82
C LYS A 152 -2.33 9.44 19.06
N SER A 153 -3.24 10.37 19.40
CA SER A 153 -4.19 10.20 20.53
C SER A 153 -5.48 9.47 20.15
N LEU A 154 -5.69 9.13 18.87
CA LEU A 154 -6.85 8.37 18.41
C LEU A 154 -6.69 6.89 18.79
N VAL A 155 -6.91 6.59 20.07
CA VAL A 155 -6.75 5.24 20.63
C VAL A 155 -7.71 4.22 20.01
N SER A 156 -8.86 4.65 19.51
CA SER A 156 -9.86 3.74 18.93
C SER A 156 -9.63 3.47 17.44
N LEU A 157 -8.79 4.25 16.76
CA LEU A 157 -8.62 4.19 15.31
C LEU A 157 -7.91 2.90 14.90
N GLN A 158 -8.60 2.08 14.10
CA GLN A 158 -8.08 0.83 13.55
C GLN A 158 -7.83 0.94 12.05
N GLU A 159 -8.63 1.74 11.33
CA GLU A 159 -8.54 1.88 9.88
C GLU A 159 -8.33 3.33 9.47
N LEU A 160 -7.23 3.58 8.76
CA LEU A 160 -6.90 4.86 8.17
C LEU A 160 -6.67 4.68 6.68
N ASP A 161 -7.65 5.08 5.88
CA ASP A 161 -7.55 5.12 4.42
C ASP A 161 -7.48 6.56 3.93
N LEU A 162 -6.30 6.94 3.43
CA LEU A 162 -5.98 8.24 2.87
C LEU A 162 -5.62 8.15 1.39
N SER A 163 -5.94 7.03 0.75
CA SER A 163 -5.51 6.73 -0.61
C SER A 163 -6.11 7.67 -1.65
N ASN A 164 -5.45 7.81 -2.80
CA ASN A 164 -5.90 8.66 -3.91
C ASN A 164 -6.24 10.08 -3.46
N ASN A 165 -5.24 10.78 -2.94
CA ASN A 165 -5.30 12.16 -2.46
C ASN A 165 -4.07 12.94 -2.95
N ARG A 166 -3.82 14.11 -2.36
CA ARG A 166 -2.68 15.00 -2.68
C ARG A 166 -1.79 15.22 -1.46
N PHE A 167 -1.73 14.25 -0.54
CA PHE A 167 -0.81 14.32 0.60
C PHE A 167 0.64 14.25 0.10
N SER A 168 1.55 14.98 0.74
CA SER A 168 2.93 15.10 0.32
C SER A 168 3.89 15.31 1.49
N GLY A 169 5.20 15.27 1.21
CA GLY A 169 6.25 15.31 2.23
C GLY A 169 6.71 13.91 2.64
N SER A 170 7.41 13.80 3.76
CA SER A 170 7.93 12.52 4.26
C SER A 170 6.83 11.55 4.67
N PHE A 171 7.20 10.28 4.90
CA PHE A 171 6.32 9.31 5.56
C PHE A 171 5.69 9.92 6.84
N PRO A 172 4.36 9.79 7.04
CA PRO A 172 3.69 10.38 8.19
C PRO A 172 3.91 9.56 9.46
N LEU A 173 5.01 9.86 10.18
CA LEU A 173 5.42 9.15 11.40
C LEU A 173 4.31 9.06 12.47
N VAL A 174 3.40 10.03 12.52
CA VAL A 174 2.23 10.01 13.41
C VAL A 174 1.43 8.70 13.30
N THR A 175 1.29 8.13 12.10
CA THR A 175 0.54 6.88 11.86
C THR A 175 1.14 5.68 12.60
N ILE A 176 2.45 5.69 12.86
CA ILE A 176 3.13 4.63 13.60
C ILE A 176 2.71 4.67 15.07
N TYR A 177 2.48 5.87 15.60
CA TYR A 177 2.15 6.12 17.00
C TYR A 177 0.65 6.02 17.32
N ILE A 178 -0.22 5.76 16.33
CA ILE A 178 -1.65 5.49 16.56
C ILE A 178 -1.79 4.10 17.18
N PRO A 179 -2.19 3.93 18.45
CA PRO A 179 -1.94 2.69 19.20
C PRO A 179 -2.54 1.42 18.59
N ASN A 180 -3.80 1.49 18.14
CA ASN A 180 -4.57 0.34 17.70
C ASN A 180 -4.79 0.29 16.18
N LEU A 181 -3.99 1.05 15.40
CA LEU A 181 -4.07 1.05 13.95
C LEU A 181 -3.64 -0.32 13.39
N VAL A 182 -4.50 -0.91 12.56
CA VAL A 182 -4.34 -2.23 11.92
C VAL A 182 -4.29 -2.11 10.40
N TYR A 183 -5.02 -1.16 9.81
CA TYR A 183 -5.07 -0.93 8.37
C TYR A 183 -4.54 0.47 8.05
N LEU A 184 -3.48 0.55 7.24
CA LEU A 184 -2.90 1.81 6.78
C LEU A 184 -2.81 1.84 5.25
N ASP A 185 -3.61 2.72 4.65
CA ASP A 185 -3.59 2.94 3.20
C ASP A 185 -3.21 4.38 2.85
N LEU A 186 -2.01 4.53 2.27
CA LEU A 186 -1.45 5.79 1.80
C LEU A 186 -1.26 5.80 0.28
N ARG A 187 -1.84 4.84 -0.44
CA ARG A 187 -1.60 4.67 -1.89
C ARG A 187 -2.00 5.89 -2.70
N PHE A 188 -1.40 6.07 -3.88
CA PHE A 188 -1.77 7.15 -4.81
C PHE A 188 -1.74 8.53 -4.13
N ASN A 189 -0.60 8.84 -3.51
CA ASN A 189 -0.31 10.14 -2.94
C ASN A 189 1.06 10.61 -3.45
N ASN A 190 1.58 11.67 -2.86
CA ASN A 190 2.83 12.29 -3.25
C ASN A 190 3.85 12.29 -2.10
N PHE A 191 3.80 11.27 -1.23
CA PHE A 191 4.78 11.07 -0.16
C PHE A 191 6.15 10.71 -0.74
N SER A 192 7.23 11.15 -0.09
CA SER A 192 8.60 10.99 -0.56
C SER A 192 9.58 10.65 0.58
N GLY A 193 10.84 10.39 0.25
CA GLY A 193 11.86 10.02 1.23
C GLY A 193 11.76 8.56 1.69
N PHE A 194 12.44 8.24 2.78
CA PHE A 194 12.52 6.87 3.28
C PHE A 194 11.28 6.41 4.06
N VAL A 195 11.01 5.11 4.01
CA VAL A 195 10.08 4.44 4.92
C VAL A 195 10.80 4.07 6.22
N PRO A 196 10.30 4.46 7.40
CA PRO A 196 10.98 4.20 8.68
C PRO A 196 10.87 2.73 9.09
N GLU A 197 11.95 2.18 9.66
CA GLU A 197 11.97 0.81 10.24
C GLU A 197 10.81 0.56 11.22
N ALA A 198 10.45 1.57 12.02
CA ALA A 198 9.40 1.46 13.02
C ALA A 198 8.03 1.05 12.44
N LEU A 199 7.79 1.29 11.14
CA LEU A 199 6.58 0.83 10.45
C LEU A 199 6.45 -0.70 10.51
N PHE A 200 7.52 -1.43 10.20
CA PHE A 200 7.51 -2.90 10.13
C PHE A 200 7.57 -3.58 11.50
N ASN A 201 7.75 -2.81 12.59
CA ASN A 201 7.57 -3.32 13.95
C ASN A 201 6.14 -3.10 14.47
N LYS A 202 5.32 -2.31 13.76
CA LYS A 202 3.93 -2.07 14.13
C LYS A 202 3.06 -3.27 13.75
N ARG A 203 2.06 -3.56 14.57
CA ARG A 203 1.08 -4.63 14.34
C ARG A 203 0.01 -4.20 13.33
N LEU A 204 0.43 -3.90 12.11
CA LEU A 204 -0.45 -3.68 10.97
C LEU A 204 -0.76 -5.03 10.29
N ASP A 205 -1.97 -5.16 9.79
CA ASP A 205 -2.40 -6.27 8.93
C ASP A 205 -2.20 -5.92 7.44
N ALA A 206 -2.45 -4.66 7.06
CA ALA A 206 -2.25 -4.18 5.70
C ALA A 206 -1.37 -2.91 5.67
N ILE A 207 -0.31 -2.96 4.85
CA ILE A 207 0.60 -1.83 4.58
C ILE A 207 0.54 -1.52 3.10
N LEU A 208 -0.17 -0.45 2.74
CA LEU A 208 -0.41 -0.08 1.35
C LEU A 208 0.21 1.29 1.04
N LEU A 209 1.39 1.29 0.39
CA LEU A 209 2.21 2.48 0.13
C LEU A 209 2.45 2.73 -1.37
N ASN A 210 1.87 1.93 -2.25
CA ASN A 210 2.15 2.02 -3.68
C ASN A 210 1.72 3.34 -4.33
N ASN A 211 2.33 3.67 -5.46
CA ASN A 211 2.07 4.89 -6.23
C ASN A 211 2.33 6.14 -5.37
N ASN A 212 3.54 6.21 -4.83
CA ASN A 212 4.09 7.37 -4.14
C ASN A 212 5.49 7.67 -4.73
N GLN A 213 6.28 8.48 -4.03
CA GLN A 213 7.65 8.84 -4.40
C GLN A 213 8.64 8.39 -3.31
N PHE A 214 8.34 7.34 -2.55
CA PHE A 214 9.25 6.81 -1.53
C PHE A 214 10.55 6.31 -2.19
N ASP A 215 11.68 6.57 -1.54
CA ASP A 215 13.02 6.26 -2.02
C ASP A 215 13.89 5.63 -0.93
N GLY A 216 15.14 5.31 -1.29
CA GLY A 216 16.07 4.60 -0.43
C GLY A 216 15.81 3.09 -0.38
N GLU A 217 16.51 2.42 0.53
CA GLU A 217 16.39 0.97 0.70
C GLU A 217 15.11 0.59 1.45
N ILE A 218 14.58 -0.60 1.13
CA ILE A 218 13.55 -1.23 1.96
C ILE A 218 14.16 -1.57 3.33
N PRO A 219 13.54 -1.14 4.45
CA PRO A 219 14.06 -1.39 5.79
C PRO A 219 14.36 -2.87 6.07
N ARG A 220 15.53 -3.14 6.67
CA ARG A 220 16.03 -4.51 6.92
C ARG A 220 15.15 -5.34 7.85
N ASN A 221 14.26 -4.69 8.60
CA ASN A 221 13.30 -5.32 9.48
C ASN A 221 11.95 -5.59 8.81
N LEU A 222 11.84 -5.51 7.48
CA LEU A 222 10.63 -5.85 6.71
C LEU A 222 10.00 -7.17 7.18
N GLY A 223 10.82 -8.20 7.39
CA GLY A 223 10.36 -9.51 7.87
C GLY A 223 9.65 -9.44 9.23
N ASN A 224 9.98 -8.49 10.12
CA ASN A 224 9.32 -8.41 11.43
C ASN A 224 7.82 -8.08 11.33
N SER A 225 7.37 -7.57 10.20
CA SER A 225 5.98 -7.17 10.01
C SER A 225 5.04 -8.38 10.09
N PRO A 226 3.96 -8.30 10.90
CA PRO A 226 2.93 -9.32 10.93
C PRO A 226 1.89 -9.16 9.80
N ALA A 227 2.08 -8.19 8.90
CA ALA A 227 1.11 -7.85 7.86
C ALA A 227 0.83 -9.05 6.92
N SER A 228 -0.45 -9.21 6.59
CA SER A 228 -0.91 -10.13 5.54
C SER A 228 -0.70 -9.55 4.14
N VAL A 229 -0.72 -8.21 3.99
CA VAL A 229 -0.52 -7.52 2.71
C VAL A 229 0.53 -6.43 2.83
N ILE A 230 1.54 -6.50 1.97
CA ILE A 230 2.59 -5.48 1.84
C ILE A 230 2.65 -5.04 0.37
N ASN A 231 2.21 -3.81 0.10
CA ASN A 231 2.25 -3.23 -1.24
C ASN A 231 3.12 -1.98 -1.28
N LEU A 232 4.32 -2.12 -1.85
CA LEU A 232 5.33 -1.07 -2.02
C LEU A 232 5.53 -0.69 -3.50
N ALA A 233 4.66 -1.17 -4.39
CA ALA A 233 4.78 -1.01 -5.84
C ALA A 233 4.83 0.45 -6.31
N ASN A 234 5.34 0.70 -7.51
CA ASN A 234 5.31 2.03 -8.14
C ASN A 234 5.89 3.14 -7.24
N ASN A 235 7.12 2.92 -6.77
CA ASN A 235 7.90 3.87 -5.96
C ASN A 235 9.33 3.96 -6.54
N ARG A 236 10.29 4.46 -5.77
CA ARG A 236 11.70 4.58 -6.12
C ARG A 236 12.59 3.80 -5.14
N PHE A 237 12.08 2.73 -4.54
CA PHE A 237 12.87 1.89 -3.63
C PHE A 237 14.06 1.29 -4.38
N SER A 238 15.25 1.38 -3.78
CA SER A 238 16.51 0.89 -4.34
C SER A 238 17.16 -0.14 -3.40
N GLY A 239 18.36 -0.61 -3.75
CA GLY A 239 19.06 -1.63 -2.97
C GLY A 239 18.45 -3.02 -3.16
N GLU A 240 18.64 -3.89 -2.17
CA GLU A 240 18.24 -5.30 -2.22
C GLU A 240 16.95 -5.57 -1.45
N ILE A 241 16.28 -6.68 -1.76
CA ILE A 241 15.24 -7.23 -0.88
C ILE A 241 15.95 -7.75 0.39
N PRO A 242 15.58 -7.32 1.61
CA PRO A 242 16.27 -7.72 2.83
C PRO A 242 16.35 -9.24 3.00
N THR A 243 17.54 -9.77 3.31
CA THR A 243 17.76 -11.22 3.50
C THR A 243 16.95 -11.83 4.64
N SER A 244 16.52 -11.01 5.59
CA SER A 244 15.63 -11.39 6.69
C SER A 244 14.18 -11.67 6.25
N PHE A 245 13.82 -11.27 5.03
CA PHE A 245 12.46 -11.37 4.53
C PHE A 245 12.06 -12.83 4.29
N GLY A 246 11.17 -13.34 5.14
CA GLY A 246 10.73 -14.75 5.13
C GLY A 246 11.25 -15.61 6.28
N LEU A 247 12.19 -15.11 7.09
CA LEU A 247 12.72 -15.86 8.24
C LEU A 247 11.78 -15.86 9.45
N THR A 248 11.04 -14.78 9.60
CA THR A 248 10.01 -14.60 10.62
C THR A 248 8.73 -15.30 10.15
N GLY A 249 8.00 -15.96 11.06
CA GLY A 249 6.75 -16.66 10.76
C GLY A 249 5.58 -15.73 10.40
N SER A 250 5.80 -14.83 9.45
CA SER A 250 4.83 -13.91 8.89
C SER A 250 3.75 -14.69 8.16
N ARG A 251 2.51 -14.18 8.25
CA ARG A 251 1.33 -14.70 7.54
C ARG A 251 1.06 -13.90 6.28
N VAL A 252 2.12 -13.39 5.66
CA VAL A 252 2.01 -12.58 4.45
C VAL A 252 1.43 -13.44 3.33
N ARG A 253 0.38 -12.91 2.71
CA ARG A 253 -0.34 -13.50 1.57
C ARG A 253 -0.01 -12.77 0.29
N GLU A 254 0.19 -11.47 0.37
CA GLU A 254 0.46 -10.64 -0.81
C GLU A 254 1.65 -9.73 -0.59
N VAL A 255 2.62 -9.83 -1.50
CA VAL A 255 3.82 -8.99 -1.53
C VAL A 255 3.98 -8.42 -2.93
N LEU A 256 3.80 -7.11 -3.04
CA LEU A 256 3.86 -6.37 -4.29
C LEU A 256 4.98 -5.33 -4.22
N LEU A 257 6.08 -5.59 -4.93
CA LEU A 257 7.27 -4.74 -5.01
C LEU A 257 7.52 -4.22 -6.43
N LEU A 258 6.58 -4.45 -7.35
CA LEU A 258 6.75 -4.14 -8.77
C LEU A 258 7.02 -2.65 -9.06
N ASN A 259 7.70 -2.38 -10.16
CA ASN A 259 8.00 -1.04 -10.65
C ASN A 259 8.72 -0.18 -9.58
N ASN A 260 9.92 -0.64 -9.23
CA ASN A 260 10.86 0.03 -8.33
C ASN A 260 12.28 -0.02 -8.96
N GLN A 261 13.31 0.33 -8.18
CA GLN A 261 14.71 0.30 -8.58
C GLN A 261 15.48 -0.79 -7.82
N LEU A 262 14.80 -1.88 -7.44
CA LEU A 262 15.40 -2.96 -6.65
C LEU A 262 16.46 -3.71 -7.48
N THR A 263 17.51 -4.14 -6.80
CA THR A 263 18.70 -4.81 -7.34
C THR A 263 19.04 -6.04 -6.49
N GLY A 264 20.11 -6.75 -6.83
CA GLY A 264 20.51 -7.95 -6.11
C GLY A 264 19.56 -9.11 -6.39
N CYS A 265 19.44 -10.01 -5.42
CA CYS A 265 18.85 -11.34 -5.58
C CYS A 265 17.50 -11.43 -4.86
N ILE A 266 16.67 -12.41 -5.24
CA ILE A 266 15.57 -12.85 -4.36
C ILE A 266 16.20 -13.69 -3.22
N PRO A 267 15.99 -13.35 -1.94
CA PRO A 267 16.49 -14.15 -0.83
C PRO A 267 15.85 -15.55 -0.78
N GLU A 268 16.65 -16.57 -0.45
CA GLU A 268 16.17 -17.95 -0.23
C GLU A 268 15.07 -18.04 0.85
N SER A 269 15.11 -17.13 1.82
CA SER A 269 14.12 -17.02 2.89
C SER A 269 12.71 -16.73 2.37
N VAL A 270 12.54 -16.14 1.18
CA VAL A 270 11.22 -15.91 0.58
C VAL A 270 10.45 -17.22 0.42
N GLY A 271 11.13 -18.33 0.08
CA GLY A 271 10.49 -19.64 -0.04
C GLY A 271 9.91 -20.20 1.27
N MET A 272 10.14 -19.55 2.41
CA MET A 272 9.58 -19.94 3.70
C MET A 272 8.15 -19.40 3.94
N PHE A 273 7.64 -18.51 3.08
CA PHE A 273 6.26 -18.03 3.21
C PHE A 273 5.24 -19.05 2.71
N SER A 274 4.80 -19.95 3.59
CA SER A 274 3.87 -21.02 3.24
C SER A 274 2.44 -20.55 2.88
N GLU A 275 2.07 -19.34 3.30
CA GLU A 275 0.75 -18.71 3.06
C GLU A 275 0.78 -17.67 1.93
N LEU A 276 1.92 -17.46 1.26
CA LEU A 276 2.03 -16.46 0.19
C LEU A 276 1.24 -16.89 -1.04
N GLU A 277 0.26 -16.07 -1.43
CA GLU A 277 -0.66 -16.25 -2.57
C GLU A 277 -0.19 -15.41 -3.79
N VAL A 278 0.33 -14.20 -3.56
CA VAL A 278 0.79 -13.28 -4.62
C VAL A 278 2.19 -12.76 -4.32
N PHE A 279 3.11 -12.97 -5.27
CA PHE A 279 4.44 -12.38 -5.25
C PHE A 279 4.75 -11.71 -6.58
N ASP A 280 4.79 -10.38 -6.58
CA ASP A 280 5.11 -9.57 -7.75
C ASP A 280 6.33 -8.68 -7.49
N VAL A 281 7.44 -8.98 -8.17
CA VAL A 281 8.67 -8.19 -8.15
C VAL A 281 9.03 -7.67 -9.55
N SER A 282 8.06 -7.64 -10.45
CA SER A 282 8.27 -7.26 -11.85
C SER A 282 8.73 -5.82 -12.02
N TYR A 283 9.33 -5.48 -13.16
CA TYR A 283 9.81 -4.13 -13.45
C TYR A 283 10.79 -3.62 -12.38
N ASN A 284 11.87 -4.37 -12.16
CA ASN A 284 12.98 -4.00 -11.29
C ASN A 284 14.31 -4.30 -12.02
N SER A 285 15.43 -4.24 -11.30
CA SER A 285 16.75 -4.67 -11.78
C SER A 285 17.30 -5.85 -10.97
N LEU A 286 16.41 -6.71 -10.47
CA LEU A 286 16.79 -7.94 -9.77
C LEU A 286 17.54 -8.87 -10.73
N MET A 287 18.52 -9.59 -10.22
CA MET A 287 19.46 -10.39 -11.01
C MET A 287 19.78 -11.73 -10.35
N GLY A 288 20.61 -12.51 -11.04
CA GLY A 288 21.00 -13.85 -10.59
C GLY A 288 19.92 -14.89 -10.82
N HIS A 289 20.02 -16.00 -10.11
CA HIS A 289 19.10 -17.13 -10.23
C HIS A 289 17.88 -16.93 -9.33
N VAL A 290 16.73 -17.44 -9.78
CA VAL A 290 15.57 -17.60 -8.91
C VAL A 290 15.90 -18.71 -7.90
N PRO A 291 15.75 -18.48 -6.59
CA PRO A 291 16.13 -19.47 -5.57
C PRO A 291 15.27 -20.73 -5.69
N ASP A 292 15.88 -21.90 -5.47
CA ASP A 292 15.18 -23.18 -5.57
C ASP A 292 14.05 -23.29 -4.52
N THR A 293 14.19 -22.57 -3.40
CA THR A 293 13.18 -22.44 -2.34
C THR A 293 11.86 -21.80 -2.78
N ILE A 294 11.79 -21.09 -3.91
CA ILE A 294 10.49 -20.64 -4.48
C ILE A 294 9.53 -21.81 -4.69
N SER A 295 10.06 -23.01 -4.96
CA SER A 295 9.24 -24.22 -5.06
C SER A 295 8.55 -24.66 -3.76
N CYS A 296 8.87 -24.02 -2.63
CA CYS A 296 8.26 -24.29 -1.33
C CYS A 296 7.05 -23.39 -1.02
N LEU A 297 6.73 -22.42 -1.90
CA LEU A 297 5.56 -21.55 -1.77
C LEU A 297 4.26 -22.32 -2.06
N SER A 298 3.80 -23.13 -1.11
CA SER A 298 2.67 -24.05 -1.32
C SER A 298 1.34 -23.39 -1.64
N ALA A 299 1.14 -22.12 -1.23
CA ALA A 299 -0.09 -21.37 -1.44
C ALA A 299 -0.05 -20.43 -2.66
N ILE A 300 1.08 -20.34 -3.39
CA ILE A 300 1.24 -19.32 -4.42
C ILE A 300 0.28 -19.54 -5.59
N GLU A 301 -0.41 -18.47 -5.96
CA GLU A 301 -1.33 -18.40 -7.09
C GLU A 301 -0.76 -17.54 -8.21
N VAL A 302 -0.12 -16.42 -7.87
CA VAL A 302 0.46 -15.47 -8.83
C VAL A 302 1.93 -15.23 -8.52
N LEU A 303 2.80 -15.64 -9.43
CA LEU A 303 4.23 -15.37 -9.38
C LEU A 303 4.66 -14.55 -10.60
N ASN A 304 4.97 -13.28 -10.36
CA ASN A 304 5.37 -12.35 -11.43
C ASN A 304 6.81 -11.84 -11.21
N LEU A 305 7.70 -12.32 -12.07
CA LEU A 305 9.14 -12.02 -12.07
C LEU A 305 9.55 -11.21 -13.32
N ALA A 306 8.59 -10.75 -14.14
CA ALA A 306 8.89 -10.17 -15.44
C ALA A 306 9.72 -8.88 -15.37
N HIS A 307 10.36 -8.53 -16.49
CA HIS A 307 11.11 -7.27 -16.63
C HIS A 307 12.15 -7.08 -15.53
N ASN A 308 13.05 -8.06 -15.42
CA ASN A 308 14.20 -8.05 -14.51
C ASN A 308 15.45 -8.52 -15.29
N ARG A 309 16.51 -8.84 -14.56
CA ARG A 309 17.79 -9.34 -15.09
C ARG A 309 18.08 -10.76 -14.59
N PHE A 310 17.05 -11.55 -14.29
CA PHE A 310 17.22 -12.94 -13.84
C PHE A 310 17.86 -13.79 -14.93
N SER A 311 18.72 -14.73 -14.54
CA SER A 311 19.46 -15.62 -15.41
C SER A 311 19.42 -17.07 -14.91
N GLY A 312 20.03 -17.97 -15.67
CA GLY A 312 20.00 -19.40 -15.39
C GLY A 312 18.66 -20.04 -15.76
N GLU A 313 18.27 -21.06 -15.00
CA GLU A 313 17.03 -21.80 -15.26
C GLU A 313 15.96 -21.47 -14.22
N VAL A 314 14.70 -21.48 -14.63
CA VAL A 314 13.57 -21.43 -13.69
C VAL A 314 13.54 -22.74 -12.88
N PRO A 315 13.49 -22.71 -11.54
CA PRO A 315 13.62 -23.92 -10.72
C PRO A 315 12.59 -24.99 -11.08
N ASP A 316 13.04 -26.25 -11.05
CA ASP A 316 12.33 -27.37 -11.70
C ASP A 316 10.88 -27.55 -11.27
N LEU A 317 10.64 -27.32 -9.99
CA LEU A 317 9.38 -27.57 -9.32
C LEU A 317 8.40 -26.38 -9.33
N VAL A 318 8.79 -25.21 -9.82
CA VAL A 318 7.90 -24.02 -9.83
C VAL A 318 6.61 -24.32 -10.60
N CYS A 319 6.72 -24.95 -11.78
CA CYS A 319 5.54 -25.32 -12.57
C CYS A 319 4.79 -26.55 -12.04
N SER A 320 5.28 -27.20 -10.97
CA SER A 320 4.58 -28.28 -10.27
C SER A 320 3.75 -27.79 -9.07
N LEU A 321 3.81 -26.49 -8.77
CA LEU A 321 3.04 -25.86 -7.70
C LEU A 321 1.54 -25.94 -8.01
N ARG A 322 0.80 -26.62 -7.13
CA ARG A 322 -0.60 -27.01 -7.39
C ARG A 322 -1.57 -25.84 -7.49
N ASN A 323 -1.28 -24.75 -6.80
CA ASN A 323 -2.14 -23.57 -6.72
C ASN A 323 -1.74 -22.49 -7.73
N LEU A 324 -0.62 -22.66 -8.45
CA LEU A 324 -0.09 -21.63 -9.34
C LEU A 324 -1.03 -21.43 -10.54
N LEU A 325 -1.68 -20.27 -10.60
CA LEU A 325 -2.60 -19.88 -11.65
C LEU A 325 -1.91 -19.05 -12.73
N ASN A 326 -0.96 -18.20 -12.33
CA ASN A 326 -0.24 -17.32 -13.24
C ASN A 326 1.26 -17.27 -12.89
N LEU A 327 2.09 -17.60 -13.88
CA LEU A 327 3.53 -17.46 -13.85
C LEU A 327 3.97 -16.59 -15.01
N THR A 328 4.60 -15.47 -14.68
CA THR A 328 5.18 -14.57 -15.67
C THR A 328 6.66 -14.39 -15.36
N VAL A 329 7.52 -14.85 -16.27
CA VAL A 329 8.98 -14.68 -16.21
C VAL A 329 9.51 -13.90 -17.40
N ALA A 330 8.60 -13.25 -18.14
CA ALA A 330 8.90 -12.57 -19.38
C ALA A 330 9.95 -11.46 -19.23
N PHE A 331 10.67 -11.17 -20.32
CA PHE A 331 11.65 -10.08 -20.37
C PHE A 331 12.78 -10.21 -19.33
N ASN A 332 13.33 -11.42 -19.16
CA ASN A 332 14.52 -11.71 -18.36
C ASN A 332 15.64 -12.28 -19.26
N PHE A 333 16.64 -12.95 -18.68
CA PHE A 333 17.73 -13.66 -19.37
C PHE A 333 17.76 -15.15 -19.00
N PHE A 334 16.60 -15.75 -18.72
CA PHE A 334 16.54 -17.20 -18.45
C PHE A 334 17.01 -17.98 -19.67
N SER A 335 17.87 -18.97 -19.44
CA SER A 335 18.43 -19.87 -20.46
C SER A 335 17.72 -21.21 -20.52
N GLY A 336 16.90 -21.54 -19.53
CA GLY A 336 16.18 -22.80 -19.46
C GLY A 336 14.95 -22.76 -18.56
N ILE A 337 14.07 -23.72 -18.78
CA ILE A 337 12.89 -23.98 -17.94
C ILE A 337 12.77 -25.48 -17.75
N SER A 338 12.10 -25.89 -16.68
CA SER A 338 11.88 -27.30 -16.40
C SER A 338 11.04 -27.98 -17.48
N SER A 339 11.22 -29.31 -17.62
CA SER A 339 10.42 -30.11 -18.54
C SER A 339 8.92 -30.06 -18.21
N GLU A 340 8.56 -29.90 -16.93
CA GLU A 340 7.17 -29.72 -16.51
C GLU A 340 6.61 -28.37 -16.94
N CYS A 341 7.37 -27.28 -16.82
CA CYS A 341 6.99 -25.98 -17.39
C CYS A 341 6.75 -26.03 -18.90
N SER A 342 7.45 -26.92 -19.61
CA SER A 342 7.27 -27.09 -21.04
C SER A 342 5.94 -27.76 -21.40
N ARG A 343 5.40 -28.62 -20.52
CA ARG A 343 4.12 -29.31 -20.73
C ARG A 343 2.91 -28.41 -20.46
N ILE A 344 3.05 -27.48 -19.51
CA ILE A 344 1.98 -26.57 -19.07
C ILE A 344 2.11 -25.25 -19.85
N SER A 345 1.80 -25.29 -21.15
CA SER A 345 1.99 -24.13 -22.05
C SER A 345 0.80 -23.15 -22.10
N PHE A 346 -0.25 -23.36 -21.30
CA PHE A 346 -1.40 -22.45 -21.27
C PHE A 346 -1.35 -21.55 -20.04
N GLY A 347 -1.25 -20.23 -20.26
CA GLY A 347 -1.39 -19.20 -19.22
C GLY A 347 -0.09 -18.59 -18.69
N PHE A 348 1.08 -19.12 -19.01
CA PHE A 348 2.37 -18.62 -18.53
C PHE A 348 3.15 -17.87 -19.61
N ASP A 349 3.75 -16.73 -19.26
CA ASP A 349 4.51 -15.90 -20.19
C ASP A 349 6.03 -16.04 -19.99
N PHE A 350 6.68 -16.56 -21.03
CA PHE A 350 8.12 -16.80 -21.14
C PHE A 350 8.78 -15.95 -22.25
N ALA A 351 8.06 -14.98 -22.83
CA ALA A 351 8.58 -14.14 -23.90
C ALA A 351 9.77 -13.28 -23.44
N GLY A 352 10.60 -12.82 -24.37
CA GLY A 352 11.71 -11.93 -24.07
C GLY A 352 12.80 -12.54 -23.17
N ASN A 353 13.01 -13.85 -23.23
CA ASN A 353 14.08 -14.56 -22.52
C ASN A 353 15.17 -15.07 -23.50
N CYS A 354 16.07 -15.92 -23.01
CA CYS A 354 17.15 -16.53 -23.76
C CYS A 354 17.02 -18.06 -23.83
N ILE A 355 15.79 -18.57 -23.91
CA ILE A 355 15.49 -20.01 -23.84
C ILE A 355 15.62 -20.63 -25.24
N PRO A 356 16.57 -21.56 -25.48
CA PRO A 356 16.73 -22.20 -26.77
C PRO A 356 15.48 -22.94 -27.22
N GLY A 357 15.14 -22.84 -28.51
CA GLY A 357 14.03 -23.60 -29.10
C GLY A 357 12.62 -23.06 -28.79
N ARG A 358 12.49 -21.92 -28.12
CA ARG A 358 11.19 -21.23 -27.93
C ARG A 358 11.02 -20.02 -28.84
N ASN A 359 9.76 -19.68 -29.10
CA ASN A 359 9.37 -18.48 -29.84
C ASN A 359 9.45 -17.22 -28.96
N MET A 360 9.46 -16.05 -29.59
CA MET A 360 9.43 -14.73 -28.93
C MET A 360 10.56 -14.53 -27.91
N GLN A 361 11.75 -15.08 -28.20
CA GLN A 361 12.95 -14.92 -27.38
C GLN A 361 13.76 -13.71 -27.85
N ARG A 362 14.66 -13.22 -26.99
CA ARG A 362 15.56 -12.11 -27.33
C ARG A 362 16.44 -12.49 -28.53
N PRO A 363 16.71 -11.54 -29.44
CA PRO A 363 17.64 -11.77 -30.54
C PRO A 363 19.09 -11.82 -30.04
N GLN A 364 19.98 -12.42 -30.83
CA GLN A 364 21.42 -12.23 -30.63
C GLN A 364 21.81 -10.79 -31.00
N PRO A 365 22.77 -10.16 -30.30
CA PRO A 365 23.67 -10.71 -29.29
C PRO A 365 23.16 -10.60 -27.84
N ASP A 366 21.92 -10.19 -27.58
CA ASP A 366 21.44 -9.90 -26.21
C ASP A 366 21.58 -11.09 -25.24
N CYS A 367 21.52 -12.32 -25.77
CA CYS A 367 21.69 -13.55 -25.00
C CYS A 367 23.13 -14.04 -24.86
N SER A 368 24.11 -13.41 -25.52
CA SER A 368 25.50 -13.90 -25.59
C SER A 368 26.37 -13.56 -24.37
N GLY A 369 25.87 -12.73 -23.43
CA GLY A 369 26.60 -12.30 -22.22
C GLY A 369 26.07 -12.85 -20.89
N TYR A 370 24.93 -13.55 -20.89
CA TYR A 370 24.23 -13.99 -19.66
C TYR A 370 24.35 -15.50 -19.39
N SER A 371 25.38 -16.14 -19.94
CA SER A 371 25.72 -17.55 -19.73
C SER A 371 26.10 -17.82 -18.26
N GLY A 372 25.10 -17.90 -17.38
CA GLY A 372 25.08 -18.60 -16.09
C GLY A 372 26.08 -18.22 -14.99
N GLY A 373 27.14 -17.44 -15.25
CA GLY A 373 28.28 -17.33 -14.33
C GLY A 373 28.65 -15.94 -13.82
N ALA A 374 28.17 -14.85 -14.42
CA ALA A 374 28.77 -13.52 -14.19
C ALA A 374 28.13 -12.68 -13.07
N LEU A 375 27.00 -13.09 -12.49
CA LEU A 375 26.30 -12.36 -11.41
C LEU A 375 25.83 -13.37 -10.35
N SER A 376 26.79 -13.99 -9.66
CA SER A 376 26.52 -15.06 -8.71
C SER A 376 26.00 -14.52 -7.38
N CYS A 377 24.69 -14.34 -7.28
CA CYS A 377 23.97 -14.58 -6.04
C CYS A 377 24.38 -15.95 -5.48
N PHE A 378 24.65 -16.05 -4.18
CA PHE A 378 25.04 -17.32 -3.56
C PHE A 378 23.91 -18.33 -3.72
N ARG A 379 24.11 -19.37 -4.53
CA ARG A 379 23.15 -20.48 -4.69
C ARG A 379 23.47 -21.52 -3.62
N MET A 380 22.52 -21.81 -2.72
CA MET A 380 22.61 -23.03 -1.92
C MET A 380 21.99 -24.16 -2.76
N PRO A 381 22.79 -25.07 -3.34
CA PRO A 381 22.23 -26.19 -4.09
C PRO A 381 21.41 -27.04 -3.11
N THR A 382 20.09 -27.00 -3.25
CA THR A 382 19.19 -27.82 -2.44
C THR A 382 18.67 -28.97 -3.31
N GLN A 383 18.68 -30.17 -2.76
CA GLN A 383 17.94 -31.27 -3.39
C GLN A 383 16.43 -31.01 -3.25
N PRO A 384 15.58 -31.53 -4.16
CA PRO A 384 14.11 -31.46 -4.08
C PRO A 384 13.49 -32.00 -2.78
N LEU A 385 14.29 -32.54 -1.87
CA LEU A 385 13.85 -33.24 -0.68
C LEU A 385 13.91 -32.31 0.54
N ALA A 386 12.72 -31.82 0.86
CA ALA A 386 12.26 -31.22 2.10
C ALA A 386 12.43 -29.71 2.24
N CYS A 387 11.47 -28.96 1.69
CA CYS A 387 11.04 -27.64 2.19
C CYS A 387 10.97 -27.59 3.74
N ALA A 388 10.65 -28.72 4.39
CA ALA A 388 10.70 -28.89 5.84
C ALA A 388 12.12 -28.78 6.45
N ALA A 389 13.15 -29.38 5.84
CA ALA A 389 14.52 -29.36 6.35
C ALA A 389 15.17 -27.96 6.26
N ILE A 390 14.83 -27.20 5.21
CA ILE A 390 15.30 -25.83 4.99
C ILE A 390 14.75 -24.88 6.06
N SER A 391 13.49 -25.06 6.46
CA SER A 391 12.84 -24.26 7.51
C SER A 391 13.55 -24.35 8.87
N VAL A 392 14.18 -25.49 9.16
CA VAL A 392 14.92 -25.74 10.42
C VAL A 392 16.33 -25.16 10.32
N GLY A 393 17.07 -25.44 9.24
CA GLY A 393 18.45 -24.99 9.08
C GLY A 393 18.62 -23.47 8.99
N LEU A 394 17.73 -22.76 8.28
CA LEU A 394 17.78 -21.30 8.19
C LEU A 394 17.43 -20.63 9.53
N ARG A 395 16.45 -21.15 10.28
CA ARG A 395 16.10 -20.60 11.60
C ARG A 395 17.23 -20.78 12.62
N GLU A 396 17.92 -21.90 12.59
CA GLU A 396 19.06 -22.17 13.48
C GLU A 396 20.26 -21.27 13.17
N SER A 397 20.61 -21.08 11.89
CA SER A 397 21.75 -20.24 11.47
C SER A 397 21.62 -18.77 11.91
N PHE A 398 20.42 -18.19 11.84
CA PHE A 398 20.18 -16.81 12.27
C PHE A 398 20.01 -16.66 13.79
N SER A 399 19.58 -17.71 14.50
CA SER A 399 19.52 -17.68 15.96
C SER A 399 20.91 -17.54 16.60
N HIS A 400 21.94 -18.10 15.97
CA HIS A 400 23.34 -17.95 16.41
C HIS A 400 23.91 -16.54 16.20
N TYR A 401 23.41 -15.77 15.23
CA TYR A 401 23.82 -14.37 15.02
C TYR A 401 23.21 -13.39 16.04
N ARG A 402 22.16 -13.80 16.76
CA ARG A 402 21.53 -12.98 17.82
C ARG A 402 22.15 -13.23 19.20
N SER A 403 23.09 -14.16 19.30
CA SER A 403 23.79 -14.55 20.53
C SER A 403 25.31 -14.33 20.43
N SER A 404 25.72 -13.11 20.10
CA SER A 404 27.09 -12.64 20.35
C SER A 404 27.00 -11.23 20.93
N PRO A 405 27.69 -10.95 22.05
CA PRO A 405 27.43 -9.80 22.91
C PRO A 405 27.76 -8.44 22.27
#